data_AF-A0A420PAH0-F1
#
_entry.id   AF-A0A420PAH0-F1
#
_cell.length_a   1.000
_cell.length_b   1.000
_cell.length_c   1.000
_cell.angle_alpha   90.00
_cell.angle_beta   90.00
_cell.angle_gamma   90.00
#
_symmetry.space_group_name_H-M   'P 1'
#
loop_
_entity.id
_entity.type
_entity.pdbx_description
1 polymer ?
#
loop_
_entity_poly.entity_id
_entity_poly.type
_entity_poly.pdbx_seq_one_letter_code
_entity_poly.pdbx_strand_id
1 'polypeptide(L)'
;LYMIRRALQLRDHIELLIARYRVEFEQQHKTKRGTTKKSAKLPYICEPEHQLSDKDWEVLEIFSQLLGYYECTIKMLEGDGQIRKRKRGWMGSYGNIWDVIQGFEYLLDKLEDYKAMAERFPDPEHFRININLGWQKLDKYYQLLSETPIYYAGLALHPAYR
;
A
#
# COMPACT_ATOMS: atom_id res chain seq x y z
N LEU A 1 -4.08 -4.66 -2.87
CA LEU A 1 -2.63 -4.91 -3.03
C LEU A 1 -2.20 -5.50 -4.36
N TYR A 2 -2.93 -6.46 -4.94
CA TYR A 2 -2.47 -7.19 -6.14
C TYR A 2 -1.98 -6.28 -7.28
N MET A 3 -2.71 -5.20 -7.57
CA MET A 3 -2.33 -4.25 -8.62
C MET A 3 -1.03 -3.51 -8.31
N ILE A 4 -0.84 -3.01 -7.08
CA ILE A 4 0.40 -2.31 -6.66
C ILE A 4 1.59 -3.28 -6.70
N ARG A 5 1.45 -4.46 -6.10
CA ARG A 5 2.51 -5.49 -6.10
C ARG A 5 2.91 -5.88 -7.53
N ARG A 6 1.93 -6.04 -8.42
CA ARG A 6 2.17 -6.32 -9.84
C ARG A 6 2.85 -5.16 -10.54
N ALA A 7 2.45 -3.92 -10.28
CA ALA A 7 3.10 -2.74 -10.86
C ALA A 7 4.57 -2.68 -10.47
N LEU A 8 4.89 -2.89 -9.19
CA LEU A 8 6.26 -2.94 -8.68
C LEU A 8 7.09 -4.07 -9.32
N GLN A 9 6.51 -5.27 -9.48
CA GLN A 9 7.17 -6.39 -10.17
C GLN A 9 7.45 -6.10 -11.65
N LEU A 10 6.61 -5.27 -12.28
CA LEU A 10 6.73 -4.94 -13.69
C LEU A 10 7.52 -3.65 -13.94
N ARG A 11 8.05 -2.98 -12.90
CA ARG A 11 8.76 -1.70 -13.03
C ARG A 11 9.84 -1.75 -14.10
N ASP A 12 10.78 -2.69 -13.98
CA ASP A 12 11.88 -2.86 -14.95
C ASP A 12 11.36 -3.10 -16.38
N HIS A 13 10.30 -3.89 -16.51
CA HIS A 13 9.70 -4.18 -17.81
C HIS A 13 9.03 -2.94 -18.42
N ILE A 14 8.39 -2.11 -17.61
CA ILE A 14 7.77 -0.85 -18.04
C ILE A 14 8.87 0.14 -18.47
N GLU A 15 9.94 0.28 -17.69
CA GLU A 15 11.07 1.16 -18.02
C GLU A 15 11.77 0.71 -19.31
N LEU A 16 12.00 -0.59 -19.49
CA LEU A 16 12.54 -1.17 -20.72
C LEU A 16 11.63 -0.92 -21.93
N LEU A 17 10.31 -1.06 -21.75
CA LEU A 17 9.33 -0.79 -22.80
C LEU A 17 9.40 0.69 -23.24
N ILE A 18 9.42 1.62 -22.28
CA ILE A 18 9.56 3.06 -22.55
C ILE A 18 10.86 3.34 -23.30
N ALA A 19 11.99 2.81 -22.83
CA ALA A 19 13.29 2.99 -23.46
C ALA A 19 13.29 2.48 -24.91
N ARG A 20 12.70 1.30 -25.16
CA ARG A 20 12.56 0.74 -26.50
C ARG A 20 11.75 1.65 -27.42
N TYR A 21 10.58 2.13 -26.99
CA TYR A 21 9.76 3.05 -27.79
C TYR A 21 10.48 4.38 -28.07
N ARG A 22 11.26 4.90 -27.12
CA ARG A 22 12.10 6.10 -27.33
C ARG A 22 13.12 5.86 -28.45
N VAL A 23 13.85 4.74 -28.41
CA VAL A 23 14.84 4.38 -29.42
C VAL A 23 14.20 4.19 -30.80
N GLU A 24 13.09 3.46 -30.88
CA GLU A 24 12.36 3.23 -32.13
C GLU A 24 11.88 4.56 -32.74
N PHE A 25 11.34 5.46 -31.91
CA PHE A 25 10.92 6.80 -32.34
C PHE A 25 12.08 7.62 -32.88
N GLU A 26 13.22 7.65 -32.19
CA GLU A 26 14.41 8.36 -32.63
C GLU A 26 14.94 7.83 -33.97
N GLN A 27 14.95 6.50 -34.16
CA GLN A 27 15.38 5.88 -35.41
C GLN A 27 14.48 6.27 -36.60
N GLN A 28 13.16 6.27 -36.40
CA GLN A 28 12.19 6.60 -37.46
C GLN A 28 12.16 8.08 -37.82
N HIS A 29 12.46 8.96 -36.86
CA HIS A 29 12.35 10.41 -37.01
C HIS A 29 13.70 11.14 -37.10
N LYS A 30 14.81 10.41 -37.25
CA LYS A 30 16.14 10.99 -37.53
C LYS A 30 16.18 11.70 -38.88
N THR A 31 16.70 12.91 -38.90
CA THR A 31 17.03 13.65 -40.14
C THR A 31 18.43 13.28 -40.62
N LYS A 32 18.75 13.64 -41.87
CA LYS A 32 20.10 13.47 -42.45
C LYS A 32 21.22 14.17 -41.65
N ARG A 33 20.88 15.12 -40.76
CA ARG A 33 21.82 15.83 -39.87
C ARG A 33 21.90 15.23 -38.47
N GLY A 34 21.27 14.07 -38.22
CA GLY A 34 21.26 13.39 -36.93
C GLY A 34 20.26 13.95 -35.92
N THR A 35 19.56 15.05 -36.22
CA THR A 35 18.54 15.64 -35.35
C THR A 35 17.16 15.06 -35.61
N THR A 36 16.27 15.07 -34.62
CA THR A 36 14.87 14.63 -34.74
C THR A 36 14.05 15.62 -35.58
N LYS A 37 13.14 15.12 -36.42
CA LYS A 37 12.22 15.96 -37.23
C LYS A 37 11.36 16.84 -36.34
N LYS A 38 11.35 18.16 -36.57
CA LYS A 38 10.56 19.15 -35.80
C LYS A 38 9.04 18.89 -35.75
N SER A 39 8.48 18.13 -36.70
CA SER A 39 7.05 17.80 -36.76
C SER A 39 6.70 16.45 -36.11
N ALA A 40 7.68 15.73 -35.56
CA ALA A 40 7.45 14.41 -34.97
C ALA A 40 6.86 14.55 -33.56
N LYS A 41 5.67 14.01 -33.34
CA LYS A 41 5.04 13.95 -32.02
C LYS A 41 5.54 12.72 -31.26
N LEU A 42 6.00 12.91 -30.04
CA LEU A 42 6.47 11.84 -29.17
C LEU A 42 5.32 10.85 -28.89
N PRO A 43 5.57 9.54 -28.84
CA PRO A 43 4.56 8.58 -28.40
C PRO A 43 4.11 8.88 -26.97
N TYR A 44 2.81 8.72 -26.69
CA TYR A 44 2.21 9.03 -25.39
C TYR A 44 2.94 8.38 -24.21
N ILE A 45 3.33 7.11 -24.37
CA ILE A 45 4.08 6.35 -23.35
C ILE A 45 5.46 6.94 -23.03
N CYS A 46 6.02 7.72 -23.96
CA CYS A 46 7.33 8.36 -23.83
C CYS A 46 7.22 9.78 -23.25
N GLU A 47 6.03 10.35 -23.13
CA GLU A 47 5.81 11.68 -22.56
C GLU A 47 6.07 11.64 -21.04
N PRO A 48 6.88 12.57 -20.47
CA PRO A 48 7.23 12.55 -19.05
C PRO A 48 6.02 12.62 -18.10
N GLU A 49 4.97 13.34 -18.50
CA GLU A 49 3.72 13.52 -17.74
C GLU A 49 2.91 12.21 -17.60
N HIS A 50 3.23 11.20 -18.40
CA HIS A 50 2.56 9.90 -18.43
C HIS A 50 3.42 8.78 -17.85
N GLN A 51 4.56 9.14 -17.27
CA GLN A 51 5.48 8.22 -16.61
C GLN A 51 5.44 8.45 -15.11
N LEU A 52 5.51 7.35 -14.37
CA LEU A 52 5.74 7.40 -12.94
C LEU A 52 7.19 7.83 -12.72
N SER A 53 7.39 8.88 -11.93
CA SER A 53 8.71 9.31 -11.47
C SER A 53 9.26 8.31 -10.45
N ASP A 54 10.56 8.38 -10.16
CA ASP A 54 11.17 7.57 -9.10
C ASP A 54 10.47 7.75 -7.75
N LYS A 55 10.00 8.98 -7.47
CA LYS A 55 9.23 9.28 -6.25
C LYS A 55 7.88 8.59 -6.25
N ASP A 56 7.19 8.54 -7.40
CA ASP A 56 5.89 7.86 -7.49
C ASP A 56 6.06 6.35 -7.24
N TRP A 57 7.13 5.76 -7.77
CA TRP A 57 7.48 4.36 -7.50
C TRP A 57 7.78 4.12 -6.01
N GLU A 58 8.54 5.01 -5.37
CA GLU A 58 8.82 4.94 -3.93
C GLU A 58 7.52 5.01 -3.10
N VAL A 59 6.59 5.89 -3.46
CA VAL A 59 5.27 5.99 -2.83
C VAL A 59 4.46 4.70 -2.99
N LEU A 60 4.53 4.05 -4.16
CA LEU A 60 3.87 2.77 -4.39
C LEU A 60 4.46 1.66 -3.51
N GLU A 61 5.78 1.64 -3.30
CA GLU A 61 6.44 0.70 -2.40
C GLU A 61 5.97 0.88 -0.96
N ILE A 62 5.94 2.13 -0.50
CA ILE A 62 5.44 2.50 0.82
C ILE A 62 3.99 2.05 1.02
N PHE A 63 3.11 2.34 0.06
CA PHE A 63 1.70 1.89 0.14
C PHE A 63 1.59 0.36 0.11
N SER A 64 2.43 -0.32 -0.68
CA SER A 64 2.47 -1.79 -0.72
C SER A 64 2.77 -2.38 0.66
N GLN A 65 3.72 -1.78 1.40
CA GLN A 65 4.08 -2.19 2.75
C GLN A 65 2.96 -1.89 3.75
N LEU A 66 2.47 -0.64 3.77
CA LEU A 66 1.41 -0.21 4.69
C LEU A 66 0.15 -1.07 4.53
N LEU A 67 -0.32 -1.25 3.30
CA LEU A 67 -1.47 -2.09 3.02
C LEU A 67 -1.19 -3.56 3.34
N GLY A 68 0.07 -3.99 3.36
CA GLY A 68 0.48 -5.31 3.82
C GLY A 68 0.14 -5.55 5.29
N TYR A 69 0.27 -4.54 6.15
CA TYR A 69 -0.16 -4.62 7.55
C TYR A 69 -1.68 -4.77 7.68
N TYR A 70 -2.44 -4.04 6.86
CA TYR A 70 -3.89 -4.22 6.76
C TYR A 70 -4.27 -5.63 6.31
N GLU A 71 -3.64 -6.13 5.24
CA GLU A 71 -3.89 -7.47 4.72
C GLU A 71 -3.63 -8.54 5.79
N CYS A 72 -2.55 -8.41 6.57
CA CYS A 72 -2.25 -9.35 7.64
C CYS A 72 -3.28 -9.26 8.77
N THR A 73 -3.59 -8.05 9.23
CA THR A 73 -4.53 -7.82 10.34
C THR A 73 -5.92 -8.33 9.98
N ILE A 74 -6.43 -7.98 8.79
CA ILE A 74 -7.76 -8.39 8.34
C ILE A 74 -7.83 -9.92 8.20
N LYS A 75 -6.79 -10.57 7.64
CA LYS A 75 -6.76 -12.05 7.56
C LYS A 75 -6.81 -12.73 8.93
N MET A 76 -6.24 -12.11 9.96
CA MET A 76 -6.34 -12.60 11.33
C MET A 76 -7.75 -12.43 11.91
N LEU A 77 -8.51 -11.43 11.45
CA LEU A 77 -9.87 -11.14 11.90
C LEU A 77 -10.97 -11.86 11.11
N GLU A 78 -10.69 -12.36 9.90
CA GLU A 78 -11.68 -13.02 9.01
C GLU A 78 -11.96 -14.50 9.36
N GLY A 79 -12.16 -14.83 10.64
CA GLY A 79 -12.37 -16.22 11.09
C GLY A 79 -13.58 -16.44 12.01
N ASP A 80 -13.70 -17.68 12.48
CA ASP A 80 -14.81 -18.17 13.31
C ASP A 80 -14.41 -18.43 14.78
N GLY A 81 -13.24 -17.95 15.19
CA GLY A 81 -12.67 -18.17 16.51
C GLY A 81 -12.23 -19.62 16.79
N GLN A 82 -12.31 -20.52 15.80
CA GLN A 82 -11.98 -21.93 16.03
C GLN A 82 -10.49 -22.22 15.87
N ILE A 83 -9.93 -22.89 16.88
CA ILE A 83 -8.56 -23.38 16.86
C ILE A 83 -8.48 -24.54 15.87
N ARG A 84 -7.70 -24.36 14.81
CA ARG A 84 -7.47 -25.41 13.80
C ARG A 84 -6.01 -25.37 13.35
N LYS A 85 -5.53 -26.50 12.81
CA LYS A 85 -4.23 -26.55 12.13
C LYS A 85 -4.33 -25.78 10.81
N ARG A 86 -3.57 -24.68 10.70
CA ARG A 86 -3.56 -23.79 9.53
C ARG A 86 -2.35 -24.07 8.64
N LYS A 87 -2.21 -23.30 7.55
CA LYS A 87 -1.04 -23.39 6.65
C LYS A 87 0.25 -23.32 7.46
N ARG A 88 1.26 -24.11 7.06
CA ARG A 88 2.55 -24.26 7.76
C ARG A 88 2.49 -24.94 9.12
N GLY A 89 1.37 -25.58 9.48
CA GLY A 89 1.26 -26.43 10.67
C GLY A 89 1.01 -25.69 11.98
N TRP A 90 0.84 -24.37 11.94
CA TRP A 90 0.49 -23.55 13.11
C TRP A 90 -0.93 -23.86 13.59
N MET A 91 -1.10 -24.05 14.90
CA MET A 91 -2.42 -24.11 15.53
C MET A 91 -2.80 -22.72 16.05
N GLY A 92 -3.96 -22.25 15.63
CA GLY A 92 -4.56 -21.06 16.22
C GLY A 92 -5.94 -20.75 15.65
N SER A 93 -6.60 -19.81 16.31
CA SER A 93 -7.91 -19.28 15.95
C SER A 93 -7.77 -17.91 15.30
N TYR A 94 -8.59 -17.65 14.28
CA TYR A 94 -8.75 -16.34 13.62
C TYR A 94 -10.17 -15.85 13.85
N GLY A 95 -10.37 -14.53 13.81
CA GLY A 95 -11.67 -13.90 14.04
C GLY A 95 -12.15 -13.95 15.47
N ASN A 96 -11.22 -14.01 16.43
CA ASN A 96 -11.61 -13.89 17.82
C ASN A 96 -12.00 -12.44 18.12
N ILE A 97 -13.06 -12.25 18.89
CA ILE A 97 -13.59 -10.92 19.20
C ILE A 97 -12.58 -10.05 19.96
N TRP A 98 -11.74 -10.65 20.79
CA TRP A 98 -10.69 -9.97 21.55
C TRP A 98 -9.49 -9.53 20.69
N ASP A 99 -9.34 -10.07 19.47
CA ASP A 99 -8.27 -9.65 18.54
C ASP A 99 -8.63 -8.35 17.82
N VAL A 100 -9.89 -7.93 17.85
CA VAL A 100 -10.35 -6.73 17.14
C VAL A 100 -9.70 -5.47 17.71
N ILE A 101 -9.74 -5.25 19.03
CA ILE A 101 -9.11 -4.08 19.66
C ILE A 101 -7.61 -4.04 19.34
N GLN A 102 -6.92 -5.16 19.55
CA GLN A 102 -5.49 -5.28 19.28
C GLN A 102 -5.15 -5.03 17.79
N GLY A 103 -6.01 -5.48 16.87
CA GLY A 103 -5.84 -5.23 15.44
C GLY A 103 -5.98 -3.74 15.08
N PHE A 104 -6.89 -3.03 15.74
CA PHE A 104 -7.03 -1.58 15.57
C PHE A 104 -5.83 -0.82 16.14
N GLU A 105 -5.43 -1.13 17.38
CA GLU A 105 -4.26 -0.52 18.02
C GLU A 105 -2.99 -0.72 17.18
N TYR A 106 -2.77 -1.94 16.70
CA TYR A 106 -1.65 -2.27 15.82
C TYR A 106 -1.64 -1.44 14.53
N LEU A 107 -2.80 -1.31 13.87
CA LEU A 107 -2.90 -0.55 12.62
C LEU A 107 -2.78 0.97 12.85
N LEU A 108 -3.31 1.49 13.96
CA LEU A 108 -3.16 2.90 14.36
C LEU A 108 -1.68 3.22 14.61
N ASP A 109 -0.99 2.39 15.39
CA ASP A 109 0.45 2.51 15.66
C ASP A 109 1.27 2.55 14.37
N LYS A 110 1.01 1.61 13.44
CA LYS A 110 1.67 1.63 12.12
C LYS A 110 1.37 2.90 11.36
N LEU A 111 0.13 3.39 11.34
CA LEU A 111 -0.21 4.62 10.65
C LEU A 111 0.45 5.86 11.27
N GLU A 112 0.69 5.87 12.58
CA GLU A 112 1.47 6.92 13.25
C GLU A 112 2.93 6.91 12.80
N ASP A 113 3.56 5.74 12.71
CA ASP A 113 4.91 5.57 12.13
C ASP A 113 4.96 6.16 10.70
N TYR A 114 4.00 5.80 9.85
CA TYR A 114 3.95 6.29 8.46
C TYR A 114 3.60 7.77 8.36
N LYS A 115 2.83 8.33 9.29
CA LYS A 115 2.54 9.76 9.35
C LYS A 115 3.80 10.57 9.68
N ALA A 116 4.58 10.13 10.67
CA ALA A 116 5.86 10.74 11.01
C ALA A 116 6.87 10.63 9.86
N MET A 117 6.87 9.51 9.13
CA MET A 117 7.65 9.34 7.92
C MET A 117 7.19 10.30 6.80
N ALA A 118 5.89 10.44 6.58
CA ALA A 118 5.31 11.29 5.54
C ALA A 118 5.61 12.78 5.73
N GLU A 119 5.78 13.25 6.97
CA GLU A 119 6.19 14.63 7.25
C GLU A 119 7.59 14.97 6.72
N ARG A 120 8.46 13.97 6.61
CA ARG A 120 9.85 14.13 6.15
C ARG A 120 10.02 13.88 4.65
N PHE A 121 8.96 13.47 3.97
CA PHE A 121 9.01 13.04 2.58
C PHE A 121 8.94 14.24 1.62
N PRO A 122 9.92 14.44 0.71
CA PRO A 122 9.94 15.57 -0.21
C PRO A 122 8.92 15.39 -1.36
N ASP A 123 7.67 15.77 -1.08
CA ASP A 123 6.47 15.84 -1.93
C ASP A 123 6.09 14.55 -2.68
N PRO A 124 4.98 13.91 -2.25
CA PRO A 124 3.68 14.14 -2.86
C PRO A 124 2.59 14.42 -1.83
N GLU A 125 1.98 15.60 -1.91
CA GLU A 125 0.87 16.07 -1.08
C GLU A 125 -0.23 15.00 -0.85
N HIS A 126 -0.55 14.24 -1.89
CA HIS A 126 -1.51 13.13 -1.82
C HIS A 126 -1.10 12.02 -0.85
N PHE A 127 0.18 11.68 -0.76
CA PHE A 127 0.66 10.62 0.15
C PHE A 127 0.37 10.98 1.61
N ARG A 128 0.82 12.16 2.04
CA ARG A 128 0.60 12.67 3.40
C ARG A 128 -0.89 12.81 3.72
N ILE A 129 -1.68 13.35 2.79
CA ILE A 129 -3.13 13.48 2.95
C ILE A 129 -3.77 12.10 3.13
N ASN A 130 -3.43 11.13 2.28
CA ASN A 130 -4.02 9.80 2.33
C ASN A 130 -3.70 9.05 3.63
N ILE A 131 -2.47 9.13 4.14
CA ILE A 131 -2.10 8.53 5.43
C ILE A 131 -2.91 9.16 6.57
N ASN A 132 -3.00 10.49 6.61
CA ASN A 132 -3.77 11.19 7.63
C ASN A 132 -5.26 10.84 7.58
N LEU A 133 -5.85 10.77 6.39
CA LEU A 133 -7.23 10.36 6.21
C LEU A 133 -7.45 8.90 6.65
N GLY A 134 -6.50 8.01 6.34
CA GLY A 134 -6.51 6.62 6.80
C GLY A 134 -6.52 6.51 8.32
N TRP A 135 -5.64 7.27 8.99
CA TRP A 135 -5.57 7.34 10.46
C TRP A 135 -6.84 7.90 11.07
N GLN A 136 -7.34 9.04 10.58
CA GLN A 136 -8.59 9.64 11.07
C GLN A 136 -9.77 8.68 10.94
N LYS A 137 -9.83 7.95 9.82
CA LYS A 137 -10.90 6.98 9.59
C LYS A 137 -10.80 5.80 10.54
N LEU A 138 -9.60 5.29 10.77
CA LEU A 138 -9.38 4.17 11.67
C LEU A 138 -9.64 4.56 13.13
N ASP A 139 -9.16 5.72 13.57
CA ASP A 139 -9.41 6.27 14.90
C ASP A 139 -10.91 6.47 15.13
N LYS A 140 -11.63 7.05 14.16
CA LYS A 140 -13.10 7.16 14.25
C LYS A 140 -13.78 5.82 14.53
N TYR A 141 -13.38 4.76 13.83
CA TYR A 141 -13.95 3.44 14.06
C TYR A 141 -13.49 2.83 15.39
N TYR A 142 -12.25 3.11 15.80
CA TYR A 142 -11.74 2.72 17.11
C TYR A 142 -12.55 3.33 18.25
N GLN A 143 -12.85 4.63 18.17
CA GLN A 143 -13.71 5.30 19.15
C GLN A 143 -15.11 4.67 19.19
N LEU A 144 -15.69 4.27 18.05
CA LEU A 144 -16.98 3.57 18.03
C LEU A 144 -16.91 2.15 18.62
N LEU A 145 -15.76 1.47 18.55
CA LEU A 145 -15.58 0.20 19.26
C LEU A 145 -15.69 0.39 20.77
N SER A 146 -15.26 1.54 21.29
CA SER A 146 -15.38 1.86 22.71
C SER A 146 -16.83 1.95 23.20
N GLU A 147 -17.77 2.21 22.29
CA GLU A 147 -19.20 2.25 22.59
C GLU A 147 -19.83 0.85 22.59
N THR A 148 -19.08 -0.21 22.23
CA THR A 148 -19.59 -1.57 22.10
C THR A 148 -19.00 -2.49 23.19
N PRO A 149 -19.76 -2.81 24.26
CA PRO A 149 -19.24 -3.54 25.43
C PRO A 149 -18.66 -4.93 25.14
N ILE A 150 -19.06 -5.55 24.03
CA ILE A 150 -18.64 -6.91 23.67
C ILE A 150 -17.12 -7.03 23.51
N TYR A 151 -16.45 -5.98 23.02
CA TYR A 151 -15.01 -6.02 22.77
C TYR A 151 -14.22 -5.93 24.08
N TYR A 152 -14.66 -5.10 25.02
CA TYR A 152 -14.07 -5.04 26.37
C TYR A 152 -14.30 -6.31 27.16
N ALA A 153 -15.51 -6.87 27.10
CA ALA A 153 -15.81 -8.14 27.74
C ALA A 153 -14.94 -9.27 27.16
N GLY A 154 -14.78 -9.32 25.84
CA GLY A 154 -13.89 -10.28 25.18
C GLY A 154 -12.44 -10.16 25.64
N LEU A 155 -11.91 -8.93 25.72
CA LEU A 155 -10.55 -8.67 26.18
C LEU A 155 -10.36 -9.02 27.67
N ALA A 156 -11.29 -8.60 28.53
CA ALA A 156 -11.25 -8.86 29.98
C ALA A 156 -11.37 -10.35 30.33
N LEU A 157 -12.08 -11.12 29.50
CA LEU A 157 -12.24 -12.57 29.65
C LEU A 157 -11.14 -13.38 28.95
N HIS A 158 -10.17 -12.71 28.30
CA HIS A 158 -9.12 -13.39 27.57
C HIS A 158 -8.19 -14.18 28.53
N PRO A 159 -8.01 -15.50 28.32
CA PRO A 159 -7.26 -16.35 29.25
C PRO A 159 -5.80 -15.95 29.46
N ALA A 160 -5.16 -15.28 28.49
CA ALA A 160 -3.75 -14.88 28.58
C ALA A 160 -3.53 -13.53 29.31
N TYR A 161 -4.60 -12.76 29.57
CA TYR A 161 -4.51 -11.45 30.24
C TYR A 161 -5.02 -11.51 31.69
N ARG A 162 -5.04 -12.71 32.29
CA ARG A 162 -5.37 -12.94 33.70
C ARG A 162 -4.14 -13.09 34.58
#